data_AF-A0A2V9PG60-F1
#
_entry.id   AF-A0A2V9PG60-F1
#
_cell.length_a   1.000
_cell.length_b   1.000
_cell.length_c   1.000
_cell.angle_alpha   90.00
_cell.angle_beta   90.00
_cell.angle_gamma   90.00
#
_symmetry.space_group_name_H-M   'P 1'
#
loop_
_entity.id
_entity.type
_entity.pdbx_description
1 polymer ?
#
loop_
_entity_poly.entity_id
_entity_poly.type
_entity_poly.pdbx_seq_one_letter_code
_entity_poly.pdbx_strand_id
1 'polypeptide(L)'
;MKELLNGVRQPVNRRSFMKKGLATAGTATVGAALLTNGSELLAEQNSEEHRGHLTRGDAALLRFAAAAEILETDFWVQYNELAGVQDNEVPGGSGNPEYQEKFEAIDDDFPQYIHDNTDDEFTHQNFLNAYLVSKGADPVDLEQFRTLPGSTATGSSGKLRLTNLMELTLDTSWYTRYRIDNKNPDLDPNFVFPQAQPDLAKGKFTAIPRTDDDLTPDDHLQAIVNTAMWHMPTIEQGGNSLYPSMAQRASSVEVLRILISIGPTETMHFQTWSDLAGDTPAITDPTNGLTFVDLNSPPFGGETFTTSLIMPEPCPFLSRKLPVVSIIRPTETEGVAMGALKFLTDMGLFIGQSPAFFELMKRLATDADHARRGVDH
;
A
#
# COMPACT_ATOMS: atom_id res chain seq x y z
N MET A 1 -37.92 35.25 -31.28
CA MET A 1 -37.00 34.61 -30.31
C MET A 1 -37.32 33.12 -30.30
N LYS A 2 -36.82 32.46 -31.34
CA LYS A 2 -36.97 31.04 -31.70
C LYS A 2 -35.67 30.70 -32.43
N GLU A 3 -35.10 29.55 -32.09
CA GLU A 3 -34.01 28.86 -32.80
C GLU A 3 -32.60 29.48 -32.75
N LEU A 4 -31.76 28.92 -31.86
CA LEU A 4 -30.31 28.78 -32.04
C LEU A 4 -29.87 27.50 -31.29
N LEU A 5 -30.29 26.35 -31.81
CA LEU A 5 -29.72 25.03 -31.53
C LEU A 5 -29.39 24.45 -32.91
N ASN A 6 -28.10 24.39 -33.25
CA ASN A 6 -27.47 23.34 -34.05
C ASN A 6 -26.01 23.71 -34.37
N GLY A 7 -25.08 22.89 -33.89
CA GLY A 7 -23.65 23.12 -34.08
C GLY A 7 -22.75 21.99 -33.58
N VAL A 8 -23.04 20.76 -34.04
CA VAL A 8 -22.08 19.67 -34.32
C VAL A 8 -21.15 19.20 -33.18
N ARG A 9 -21.51 18.04 -32.61
CA ARG A 9 -20.59 17.09 -31.96
C ARG A 9 -19.60 16.54 -33.00
N GLN A 10 -18.30 16.60 -32.74
CA GLN A 10 -17.31 15.73 -33.38
C GLN A 10 -16.65 14.82 -32.35
N PRO A 11 -16.55 13.49 -32.60
CA PRO A 11 -15.84 12.57 -31.71
C PRO A 11 -14.32 12.65 -31.96
N VAL A 12 -13.55 12.90 -30.90
CA VAL A 12 -12.08 12.90 -30.94
C VAL A 12 -11.58 11.46 -31.07
N ASN A 13 -11.01 11.14 -32.22
CA ASN A 13 -10.56 9.80 -32.58
C ASN A 13 -9.13 9.55 -32.03
N ARG A 14 -9.03 8.82 -30.91
CA ARG A 14 -7.78 8.54 -30.16
C ARG A 14 -6.72 7.69 -30.93
N ARG A 15 -7.01 7.24 -32.17
CA ARG A 15 -6.09 6.42 -32.99
C ARG A 15 -5.13 7.20 -33.91
N SER A 16 -5.17 8.53 -33.92
CA SER A 16 -4.27 9.36 -34.75
C SER A 16 -2.87 9.57 -34.15
N PHE A 17 -2.67 9.34 -32.85
CA PHE A 17 -1.40 9.67 -32.19
C PHE A 17 -0.32 8.59 -32.40
N MET A 18 -0.71 7.32 -32.56
CA MET A 18 0.23 6.21 -32.78
C MET A 18 0.69 6.03 -34.24
N LYS A 19 0.11 6.75 -35.21
CA LYS A 19 0.51 6.65 -36.63
C LYS A 19 1.56 7.68 -37.09
N LYS A 20 1.96 8.63 -36.22
CA LYS A 20 2.99 9.64 -36.55
C LYS A 20 4.36 9.38 -35.91
N GLY A 21 4.52 8.32 -35.12
CA GLY A 21 5.79 7.95 -34.49
C GLY A 21 6.66 6.96 -35.28
N LEU A 22 6.21 6.49 -36.45
CA LEU A 22 6.88 5.40 -37.19
C LEU A 22 7.10 5.76 -38.66
N ALA A 23 7.75 6.90 -38.95
CA ALA A 23 8.15 7.24 -40.32
C ALA A 23 9.26 8.32 -40.37
N THR A 24 10.44 8.05 -39.83
CA THR A 24 11.68 8.75 -40.24
C THR A 24 12.89 7.87 -39.95
N ALA A 25 13.10 6.86 -40.79
CA ALA A 25 14.40 6.22 -40.96
C ALA A 25 15.03 6.78 -42.24
N GLY A 26 16.21 7.39 -42.10
CA GLY A 26 17.13 7.68 -43.21
C GLY A 26 17.13 9.12 -43.72
N THR A 27 18.12 9.91 -43.30
CA THR A 27 19.20 10.45 -44.16
C THR A 27 20.10 11.39 -43.34
N ALA A 28 21.41 11.17 -43.47
CA ALA A 28 22.47 11.85 -42.73
C ALA A 28 22.70 13.29 -43.24
N THR A 29 22.96 14.22 -42.32
CA THR A 29 23.84 15.37 -42.57
C THR A 29 24.65 15.70 -41.33
N VAL A 30 25.97 15.72 -41.53
CA VAL A 30 27.03 15.98 -40.56
C VAL A 30 27.09 17.47 -40.24
N GLY A 31 27.13 17.83 -38.96
CA GLY A 31 27.41 19.19 -38.48
C GLY A 31 28.13 19.14 -37.14
N ALA A 32 29.45 19.22 -37.16
CA ALA A 32 30.31 19.24 -35.98
C ALA A 32 30.32 20.63 -35.32
N ALA A 33 30.15 20.67 -33.99
CA ALA A 33 31.01 21.38 -33.04
C ALA A 33 30.31 21.58 -31.68
N LEU A 34 30.72 20.83 -30.65
CA LEU A 34 31.31 21.35 -29.41
C LEU A 34 31.39 20.22 -28.37
N LEU A 35 32.64 19.86 -28.05
CA LEU A 35 33.04 18.97 -26.97
C LEU A 35 32.83 19.69 -25.63
N THR A 36 32.26 19.01 -24.62
CA THR A 36 33.02 18.45 -23.48
C THR A 36 32.08 17.92 -22.38
N ASN A 37 32.40 16.71 -21.93
CA ASN A 37 32.03 16.07 -20.64
C ASN A 37 30.62 15.46 -20.49
N GLY A 38 30.52 14.23 -20.99
CA GLY A 38 30.26 13.06 -20.13
C GLY A 38 28.83 12.85 -19.62
N SER A 39 28.03 12.15 -20.42
CA SER A 39 27.15 11.08 -19.94
C SER A 39 26.74 10.26 -21.17
N GLU A 40 27.06 8.97 -21.16
CA GLU A 40 26.59 7.99 -22.14
C GLU A 40 25.06 7.89 -22.03
N LEU A 41 24.37 8.75 -22.77
CA LEU A 41 22.93 8.75 -22.96
C LEU A 41 22.62 8.06 -24.29
N LEU A 42 22.99 6.79 -24.39
CA LEU A 42 22.43 5.87 -25.37
C LEU A 42 22.33 4.51 -24.69
N ALA A 43 21.10 4.13 -24.34
CA ALA A 43 20.77 2.76 -23.97
C ALA A 43 21.12 1.88 -25.17
N GLU A 44 22.29 1.25 -25.11
CA GLU A 44 22.62 0.14 -25.98
C GLU A 44 21.68 -1.00 -25.60
N GLN A 45 20.62 -1.18 -26.39
CA GLN A 45 19.80 -2.39 -26.37
C GLN A 45 20.67 -3.56 -26.83
N ASN A 46 21.52 -4.05 -25.94
CA ASN A 46 22.08 -5.38 -26.08
C ASN A 46 21.03 -6.37 -25.56
N SER A 47 20.24 -6.83 -26.52
CA SER A 47 19.42 -8.03 -26.45
C SER A 47 20.30 -9.25 -26.23
N GLU A 48 20.62 -9.50 -24.98
CA GLU A 48 20.92 -10.81 -24.43
C GLU A 48 20.24 -10.80 -23.06
N GLU A 49 19.41 -11.79 -22.74
CA GLU A 49 18.84 -11.96 -21.40
C GLU A 49 20.00 -11.93 -20.39
N HIS A 50 20.25 -10.78 -19.77
CA HIS A 50 21.36 -10.64 -18.85
C HIS A 50 21.01 -11.48 -17.62
N ARG A 51 21.57 -12.70 -17.60
CA ARG A 51 21.94 -13.47 -16.42
C ARG A 51 22.96 -12.70 -15.57
N GLY A 52 22.72 -11.41 -15.34
CA GLY A 52 23.46 -10.59 -14.41
C GLY A 52 23.02 -10.97 -13.00
N HIS A 53 23.97 -11.24 -12.13
CA HIS A 53 23.68 -11.44 -10.71
C HIS A 53 23.21 -10.12 -10.09
N LEU A 54 22.27 -10.20 -9.14
CA LEU A 54 21.91 -9.06 -8.31
C LEU A 54 23.09 -8.67 -7.43
N THR A 55 23.27 -7.36 -7.23
CA THR A 55 24.13 -6.88 -6.15
C THR A 55 23.54 -7.34 -4.81
N ARG A 56 24.36 -7.40 -3.77
CA ARG A 56 23.84 -7.75 -2.43
C ARG A 56 22.76 -6.75 -1.98
N GLY A 57 22.93 -5.47 -2.29
CA GLY A 57 21.96 -4.43 -1.96
C GLY A 57 20.64 -4.59 -2.71
N ASP A 58 20.69 -4.79 -4.03
CA ASP A 58 19.48 -4.97 -4.84
C ASP A 58 18.71 -6.25 -4.46
N ALA A 59 19.42 -7.35 -4.18
CA ALA A 59 18.80 -8.56 -3.65
C ALA A 59 18.16 -8.33 -2.28
N ALA A 60 18.79 -7.55 -1.39
CA ALA A 60 18.24 -7.25 -0.08
C ALA A 60 16.95 -6.42 -0.16
N LEU A 61 16.89 -5.41 -1.05
CA LEU A 61 15.68 -4.61 -1.28
C LEU A 61 14.52 -5.50 -1.74
N LEU A 62 14.76 -6.34 -2.75
CA LEU A 62 13.72 -7.22 -3.30
C LEU A 62 13.30 -8.32 -2.31
N ARG A 63 14.22 -8.84 -1.49
CA ARG A 63 13.88 -9.81 -0.44
C ARG A 63 13.04 -9.17 0.66
N PHE A 64 13.32 -7.94 1.06
CA PHE A 64 12.47 -7.26 2.04
C PHE A 64 11.08 -6.95 1.47
N ALA A 65 11.02 -6.46 0.22
CA ALA A 65 9.74 -6.30 -0.48
C ALA A 65 8.97 -7.62 -0.54
N ALA A 66 9.59 -8.71 -1.00
CA ALA A 66 8.93 -10.02 -1.06
C ALA A 66 8.39 -10.48 0.30
N ALA A 67 9.10 -10.21 1.40
CA ALA A 67 8.62 -10.52 2.74
C ALA A 67 7.42 -9.67 3.16
N ALA A 68 7.39 -8.39 2.78
CA ALA A 68 6.24 -7.51 3.01
C ALA A 68 5.02 -8.00 2.22
N GLU A 69 5.17 -8.28 0.93
CA GLU A 69 4.09 -8.80 0.06
C GLU A 69 3.51 -10.14 0.54
N ILE A 70 4.35 -11.06 1.07
CA ILE A 70 3.86 -12.33 1.65
C ILE A 70 2.95 -12.06 2.87
N LEU A 71 3.32 -11.09 3.71
CA LEU A 71 2.55 -10.72 4.90
C LEU A 71 1.26 -10.00 4.52
N GLU A 72 1.34 -9.12 3.54
CA GLU A 72 0.20 -8.37 3.00
C GLU A 72 -0.80 -9.30 2.28
N THR A 73 -0.30 -10.28 1.52
CA THR A 73 -1.17 -11.31 0.94
C THR A 73 -1.93 -12.10 2.02
N ASP A 74 -1.26 -12.52 3.12
CA ASP A 74 -1.94 -13.24 4.21
C ASP A 74 -2.99 -12.36 4.92
N PHE A 75 -2.74 -11.06 5.00
CA PHE A 75 -3.69 -10.06 5.49
C PHE A 75 -4.90 -9.95 4.56
N TRP A 76 -4.70 -9.77 3.25
CA TRP A 76 -5.78 -9.59 2.27
C TRP A 76 -6.63 -10.83 2.11
N VAL A 77 -6.00 -12.02 2.11
CA VAL A 77 -6.72 -13.31 2.11
C VAL A 77 -7.73 -13.40 3.27
N GLN A 78 -7.40 -12.88 4.46
CA GLN A 78 -8.33 -12.94 5.59
C GLN A 78 -9.59 -12.07 5.37
N TYR A 79 -9.46 -10.91 4.73
CA TYR A 79 -10.63 -10.12 4.33
C TYR A 79 -11.38 -10.77 3.18
N ASN A 80 -10.66 -11.25 2.15
CA ASN A 80 -11.27 -11.88 0.98
C ASN A 80 -12.08 -13.13 1.35
N GLU A 81 -11.62 -13.91 2.33
CA GLU A 81 -12.36 -15.08 2.82
C GLU A 81 -13.74 -14.75 3.38
N LEU A 82 -13.91 -13.56 3.97
CA LEU A 82 -15.11 -13.16 4.70
C LEU A 82 -15.97 -12.15 3.94
N ALA A 83 -15.37 -11.23 3.19
CA ALA A 83 -16.06 -10.10 2.57
C ALA A 83 -15.72 -9.89 1.09
N GLY A 84 -14.78 -10.64 0.51
CA GLY A 84 -14.46 -10.54 -0.92
C GLY A 84 -15.37 -11.37 -1.82
N VAL A 85 -15.14 -11.29 -3.13
CA VAL A 85 -15.81 -12.16 -4.11
C VAL A 85 -15.38 -13.62 -3.93
N GLN A 86 -16.34 -14.54 -3.86
CA GLN A 86 -16.08 -15.96 -3.70
C GLN A 86 -16.03 -16.66 -5.08
N ASP A 87 -14.84 -16.75 -5.66
CA ASP A 87 -14.61 -17.43 -6.93
C ASP A 87 -13.35 -18.34 -6.92
N ASN A 88 -12.76 -18.60 -8.09
CA ASN A 88 -11.57 -19.45 -8.23
C ASN A 88 -10.30 -18.67 -8.60
N GLU A 89 -10.36 -17.34 -8.69
CA GLU A 89 -9.21 -16.52 -9.08
C GLU A 89 -8.18 -16.47 -7.94
N VAL A 90 -8.63 -16.12 -6.74
CA VAL A 90 -7.81 -16.14 -5.53
C VAL A 90 -8.34 -17.13 -4.49
N PRO A 91 -7.48 -17.70 -3.63
CA PRO A 91 -7.93 -18.50 -2.50
C PRO A 91 -8.91 -17.72 -1.61
N GLY A 92 -10.16 -18.20 -1.56
CA GLY A 92 -11.24 -17.62 -0.76
C GLY A 92 -11.74 -18.56 0.35
N GLY A 93 -12.67 -18.03 1.13
CA GLY A 93 -13.40 -18.73 2.16
C GLY A 93 -14.72 -19.23 1.56
N SER A 94 -15.79 -19.13 2.33
CA SER A 94 -17.15 -19.23 1.80
C SER A 94 -17.94 -17.93 1.94
N GLY A 95 -17.31 -16.85 2.38
CA GLY A 95 -17.94 -15.57 2.67
C GLY A 95 -18.76 -15.56 3.97
N ASN A 96 -18.91 -14.38 4.56
CA ASN A 96 -19.78 -14.09 5.69
C ASN A 96 -20.78 -12.99 5.28
N PRO A 97 -22.03 -13.34 4.96
CA PRO A 97 -22.99 -12.38 4.39
C PRO A 97 -23.26 -11.17 5.30
N GLU A 98 -23.31 -11.35 6.61
CA GLU A 98 -23.58 -10.26 7.56
C GLU A 98 -22.41 -9.27 7.63
N TYR A 99 -21.18 -9.78 7.61
CA TYR A 99 -19.97 -8.94 7.57
C TYR A 99 -19.79 -8.25 6.21
N GLN A 100 -20.06 -8.96 5.10
CA GLN A 100 -20.02 -8.41 3.74
C GLN A 100 -21.06 -7.30 3.54
N GLU A 101 -22.30 -7.49 3.99
CA GLU A 101 -23.39 -6.51 3.86
C GLU A 101 -23.03 -5.16 4.50
N LYS A 102 -22.26 -5.17 5.60
CA LYS A 102 -21.79 -3.95 6.27
C LYS A 102 -20.77 -3.16 5.45
N PHE A 103 -19.94 -3.83 4.64
CA PHE A 103 -19.07 -3.16 3.67
C PHE A 103 -19.87 -2.62 2.48
N GLU A 104 -20.77 -3.43 1.93
CA GLU A 104 -21.63 -3.03 0.80
C GLU A 104 -22.54 -1.84 1.14
N ALA A 105 -22.89 -1.66 2.42
CA ALA A 105 -23.60 -0.49 2.90
C ALA A 105 -22.77 0.81 2.88
N ILE A 106 -21.44 0.71 2.84
CA ILE A 106 -20.52 1.86 2.68
C ILE A 106 -20.31 2.13 1.18
N ASP A 107 -19.95 1.10 0.41
CA ASP A 107 -19.81 1.14 -1.04
C ASP A 107 -20.09 -0.26 -1.61
N ASP A 108 -20.96 -0.38 -2.63
CA ASP A 108 -21.45 -1.67 -3.12
C ASP A 108 -20.41 -2.47 -3.92
N ASP A 109 -19.31 -1.84 -4.34
CA ASP A 109 -18.19 -2.49 -5.02
C ASP A 109 -17.10 -3.01 -4.06
N PHE A 110 -17.28 -2.85 -2.73
CA PHE A 110 -16.31 -3.30 -1.70
C PHE A 110 -15.79 -4.74 -1.88
N PRO A 111 -16.67 -5.74 -2.09
CA PRO A 111 -16.21 -7.12 -2.26
C PRO A 111 -15.26 -7.29 -3.44
N GLN A 112 -15.47 -6.53 -4.53
CA GLN A 112 -14.59 -6.55 -5.69
C GLN A 112 -13.26 -5.89 -5.39
N TYR A 113 -13.25 -4.74 -4.69
CA TYR A 113 -11.99 -4.09 -4.30
C TYR A 113 -11.12 -4.99 -3.42
N ILE A 114 -11.73 -5.69 -2.45
CA ILE A 114 -11.00 -6.64 -1.58
C ILE A 114 -10.41 -7.79 -2.41
N HIS A 115 -11.20 -8.32 -3.35
CA HIS A 115 -10.79 -9.43 -4.20
C HIS A 115 -9.65 -9.05 -5.15
N ASP A 116 -9.78 -7.92 -5.85
CA ASP A 116 -8.78 -7.42 -6.80
C ASP A 116 -7.45 -7.11 -6.08
N ASN A 117 -7.50 -6.45 -4.92
CA ASN A 117 -6.29 -6.17 -4.13
C ASN A 117 -5.63 -7.49 -3.67
N THR A 118 -6.43 -8.50 -3.31
CA THR A 118 -5.91 -9.83 -2.95
C THR A 118 -5.19 -10.49 -4.13
N ASP A 119 -5.70 -10.37 -5.36
CA ASP A 119 -5.04 -10.90 -6.55
C ASP A 119 -3.71 -10.18 -6.79
N ASP A 120 -3.72 -8.85 -6.76
CA ASP A 120 -2.52 -8.03 -6.92
C ASP A 120 -1.41 -8.46 -5.95
N GLU A 121 -1.73 -8.64 -4.67
CA GLU A 121 -0.77 -9.10 -3.65
C GLU A 121 -0.16 -10.47 -3.97
N PHE A 122 -0.99 -11.42 -4.41
CA PHE A 122 -0.48 -12.71 -4.87
C PHE A 122 0.50 -12.53 -6.03
N THR A 123 0.20 -11.64 -6.98
CA THR A 123 1.10 -11.39 -8.11
C THR A 123 2.42 -10.76 -7.66
N HIS A 124 2.40 -9.81 -6.74
CA HIS A 124 3.59 -9.14 -6.22
C HIS A 124 4.55 -10.13 -5.54
N GLN A 125 4.07 -10.90 -4.56
CA GLN A 125 4.92 -11.87 -3.84
C GLN A 125 5.48 -12.96 -4.78
N ASN A 126 4.66 -13.42 -5.74
CA ASN A 126 5.05 -14.48 -6.68
C ASN A 126 6.11 -13.95 -7.65
N PHE A 127 5.90 -12.76 -8.20
CA PHE A 127 6.82 -12.13 -9.12
C PHE A 127 8.17 -11.85 -8.46
N LEU A 128 8.19 -11.24 -7.26
CA LEU A 128 9.43 -10.89 -6.56
C LEU A 128 10.27 -12.14 -6.25
N ASN A 129 9.64 -13.20 -5.71
CA ASN A 129 10.33 -14.45 -5.43
C ASN A 129 10.84 -15.15 -6.70
N ALA A 130 10.02 -15.20 -7.76
CA ALA A 130 10.44 -15.78 -9.04
C ALA A 130 11.60 -14.98 -9.66
N TYR A 131 11.56 -13.66 -9.57
CA TYR A 131 12.63 -12.79 -10.07
C TYR A 131 13.93 -13.00 -9.29
N LEU A 132 13.88 -13.06 -7.95
CA LEU A 132 15.04 -13.40 -7.10
C LEU A 132 15.68 -14.72 -7.53
N VAL A 133 14.88 -15.78 -7.67
CA VAL A 133 15.35 -17.11 -8.12
C VAL A 133 15.94 -17.04 -9.53
N SER A 134 15.33 -16.30 -10.45
CA SER A 134 15.83 -16.14 -11.82
C SER A 134 17.23 -15.52 -11.89
N LYS A 135 17.59 -14.71 -10.88
CA LYS A 135 18.91 -14.06 -10.75
C LYS A 135 19.87 -14.83 -9.83
N GLY A 136 19.48 -16.02 -9.36
CA GLY A 136 20.28 -16.86 -8.47
C GLY A 136 20.36 -16.35 -7.02
N ALA A 137 19.45 -15.48 -6.61
CA ALA A 137 19.32 -15.04 -5.22
C ALA A 137 18.31 -15.94 -4.47
N ASP A 138 18.42 -16.00 -3.15
CA ASP A 138 17.46 -16.75 -2.34
C ASP A 138 16.08 -16.06 -2.36
N PRO A 139 14.98 -16.82 -2.55
CA PRO A 139 13.64 -16.32 -2.30
C PRO A 139 13.41 -16.12 -0.79
N VAL A 140 12.26 -15.56 -0.46
CA VAL A 140 11.73 -15.49 0.89
C VAL A 140 10.61 -16.51 1.05
N ASP A 141 10.67 -17.26 2.15
CA ASP A 141 9.62 -18.18 2.58
C ASP A 141 9.34 -17.93 4.08
N LEU A 142 8.07 -17.69 4.40
CA LEU A 142 7.61 -17.44 5.76
C LEU A 142 6.71 -18.56 6.29
N GLU A 143 6.48 -19.64 5.54
CA GLU A 143 5.47 -20.65 5.92
C GLU A 143 5.75 -21.35 7.25
N GLN A 144 7.02 -21.51 7.63
CA GLN A 144 7.38 -22.00 8.97
C GLN A 144 6.82 -21.14 10.12
N PHE A 145 6.38 -19.91 9.84
CA PHE A 145 5.80 -18.97 10.80
C PHE A 145 4.28 -18.84 10.69
N ARG A 146 3.61 -19.61 9.81
CA ARG A 146 2.15 -19.65 9.72
C ARG A 146 1.56 -20.44 10.88
N THR A 147 1.52 -19.80 12.04
CA THR A 147 1.16 -20.44 13.31
C THR A 147 0.06 -19.71 14.07
N LEU A 148 -0.28 -18.49 13.66
CA LEU A 148 -1.29 -17.69 14.34
C LEU A 148 -2.69 -18.26 14.04
N PRO A 149 -3.61 -18.31 15.02
CA PRO A 149 -4.99 -18.67 14.74
C PRO A 149 -5.66 -17.61 13.86
N GLY A 150 -6.39 -18.04 12.83
CA GLY A 150 -7.30 -17.16 12.08
C GLY A 150 -8.70 -17.09 12.71
N SER A 151 -9.58 -16.33 12.09
CA SER A 151 -11.01 -16.30 12.43
C SER A 151 -11.63 -17.70 12.35
N THR A 152 -12.56 -18.00 13.25
CA THR A 152 -13.44 -19.18 13.21
C THR A 152 -14.90 -18.80 12.98
N ALA A 153 -15.19 -17.57 12.57
CA ALA A 153 -16.52 -17.19 12.12
C ALA A 153 -16.91 -17.95 10.85
N THR A 154 -18.21 -18.19 10.67
CA THR A 154 -18.78 -18.74 9.45
C THR A 154 -18.29 -17.93 8.25
N GLY A 155 -17.80 -18.61 7.22
CA GLY A 155 -17.16 -17.97 6.07
C GLY A 155 -15.65 -18.08 6.04
N SER A 156 -14.99 -18.02 7.20
CA SER A 156 -13.53 -18.15 7.30
C SER A 156 -13.05 -19.54 6.91
N SER A 157 -11.83 -19.63 6.36
CA SER A 157 -11.18 -20.93 6.10
C SER A 157 -10.69 -21.64 7.37
N GLY A 158 -10.62 -20.93 8.51
CA GLY A 158 -10.09 -21.43 9.77
C GLY A 158 -8.60 -21.78 9.73
N LYS A 159 -7.89 -21.39 8.67
CA LYS A 159 -6.46 -21.65 8.50
C LYS A 159 -5.62 -20.83 9.48
N LEU A 160 -4.42 -21.34 9.72
CA LEU A 160 -3.38 -20.59 10.43
C LEU A 160 -2.85 -19.43 9.55
N ARG A 161 -2.37 -18.38 10.20
CA ARG A 161 -1.99 -17.10 9.60
C ARG A 161 -0.56 -16.71 9.93
N LEU A 162 -0.02 -15.80 9.12
CA LEU A 162 1.20 -15.06 9.38
C LEU A 162 0.91 -13.76 10.14
N THR A 163 -0.28 -13.20 9.93
CA THR A 163 -0.75 -11.92 10.46
C THR A 163 -1.97 -12.09 11.37
N ASN A 164 -2.14 -11.17 12.33
CA ASN A 164 -3.23 -11.16 13.30
C ASN A 164 -4.10 -9.90 13.08
N LEU A 165 -5.32 -10.08 12.60
CA LEU A 165 -6.30 -9.00 12.40
C LEU A 165 -7.24 -8.79 13.60
N MET A 166 -7.03 -9.52 14.70
CA MET A 166 -7.95 -9.60 15.83
C MET A 166 -7.51 -8.81 17.07
N GLU A 167 -6.29 -8.26 17.06
CA GLU A 167 -5.70 -7.52 18.17
C GLU A 167 -4.93 -6.27 17.70
N LEU A 168 -5.60 -5.40 16.94
CA LEU A 168 -4.98 -4.27 16.25
C LEU A 168 -5.06 -2.95 17.04
N THR A 169 -3.95 -2.21 17.03
CA THR A 169 -3.86 -0.81 17.48
C THR A 169 -3.50 0.06 16.29
N LEU A 170 -4.45 0.84 15.75
CA LEU A 170 -4.26 1.53 14.48
C LEU A 170 -3.84 2.99 14.66
N ASP A 171 -2.76 3.38 13.97
CA ASP A 171 -2.38 4.78 13.80
C ASP A 171 -3.12 5.37 12.59
N THR A 172 -4.18 6.12 12.86
CA THR A 172 -5.01 6.81 11.85
C THR A 172 -4.49 8.21 11.49
N SER A 173 -3.31 8.58 11.98
CA SER A 173 -2.72 9.90 11.69
C SER A 173 -2.24 10.05 10.25
N TRP A 174 -2.14 8.95 9.49
CA TRP A 174 -1.92 9.03 8.03
C TRP A 174 -2.98 9.89 7.35
N TYR A 175 -4.22 9.89 7.85
CA TYR A 175 -5.32 10.67 7.29
C TYR A 175 -5.00 12.16 7.35
N THR A 176 -4.75 12.69 8.56
CA THR A 176 -4.43 14.11 8.74
C THR A 176 -3.04 14.46 8.21
N ARG A 177 -2.11 13.50 8.18
CA ARG A 177 -0.81 13.66 7.52
C ARG A 177 -0.97 14.09 6.08
N TYR A 178 -1.90 13.51 5.33
CA TYR A 178 -2.15 13.90 3.94
C TYR A 178 -3.00 15.17 3.79
N ARG A 179 -3.64 15.68 4.84
CA ARG A 179 -4.48 16.90 4.83
C ARG A 179 -3.81 18.15 5.41
N ILE A 180 -2.67 18.02 6.09
CA ILE A 180 -1.93 19.16 6.65
C ILE A 180 -0.91 19.68 5.64
N ASP A 181 -1.02 20.97 5.30
CA ASP A 181 -0.29 21.63 4.20
C ASP A 181 1.10 22.18 4.59
N ASN A 182 1.43 22.20 5.89
CA ASN A 182 2.64 22.87 6.40
C ASN A 182 3.61 21.94 7.16
N LYS A 183 3.28 20.64 7.21
CA LYS A 183 4.08 19.57 7.84
C LYS A 183 4.44 18.45 6.86
N ASN A 184 5.59 17.85 7.06
CA ASN A 184 6.02 16.65 6.35
C ASN A 184 6.85 15.79 7.33
N PRO A 185 6.54 14.49 7.54
CA PRO A 185 7.32 13.62 8.42
C PRO A 185 8.83 13.63 8.14
N ASP A 186 9.23 13.78 6.86
CA ASP A 186 10.64 13.84 6.44
C ASP A 186 11.36 15.11 6.96
N LEU A 187 10.63 16.21 7.14
CA LEU A 187 11.18 17.50 7.61
C LEU A 187 10.81 17.82 9.07
N ASP A 188 9.79 17.15 9.61
CA ASP A 188 9.18 17.36 10.92
C ASP A 188 9.03 16.03 11.68
N PRO A 189 10.10 15.25 11.91
CA PRO A 189 10.00 13.88 12.45
C PRO A 189 9.43 13.81 13.88
N ASN A 190 9.40 14.93 14.60
CA ASN A 190 8.85 15.03 15.95
C ASN A 190 7.42 15.60 15.98
N PHE A 191 6.84 15.95 14.82
CA PHE A 191 5.47 16.44 14.77
C PHE A 191 4.49 15.27 14.91
N VAL A 192 3.60 15.37 15.89
CA VAL A 192 2.54 14.38 16.11
C VAL A 192 1.32 14.81 15.31
N PHE A 193 1.03 14.07 14.25
CA PHE A 193 -0.18 14.27 13.45
C PHE A 193 -1.43 13.84 14.25
N PRO A 194 -2.53 14.61 14.21
CA PRO A 194 -3.76 14.21 14.89
C PRO A 194 -4.33 12.89 14.37
N GLN A 195 -4.81 12.05 15.28
CA GLN A 195 -5.57 10.85 14.92
C GLN A 195 -6.94 11.24 14.36
N ALA A 196 -7.35 10.63 13.23
CA ALA A 196 -8.70 10.80 12.70
C ALA A 196 -9.72 10.04 13.56
N GLN A 197 -9.39 8.81 13.97
CA GLN A 197 -10.19 8.01 14.91
C GLN A 197 -9.35 7.73 16.17
N PRO A 198 -9.39 8.62 17.19
CA PRO A 198 -8.44 8.57 18.30
C PRO A 198 -8.49 7.32 19.17
N ASP A 199 -9.63 6.63 19.24
CA ASP A 199 -9.77 5.45 20.10
C ASP A 199 -9.09 4.21 19.51
N LEU A 200 -9.01 4.10 18.18
CA LEU A 200 -8.28 3.02 17.50
C LEU A 200 -6.80 2.97 17.88
N ALA A 201 -6.20 4.11 18.26
CA ALA A 201 -4.80 4.22 18.68
C ALA A 201 -4.55 3.88 20.16
N LYS A 202 -5.60 3.55 20.95
CA LYS A 202 -5.51 3.38 22.41
C LYS A 202 -5.76 1.95 22.88
N GLY A 203 -6.24 1.07 22.02
CA GLY A 203 -6.67 -0.28 22.38
C GLY A 203 -6.29 -1.30 21.33
N LYS A 204 -6.72 -2.54 21.56
CA LYS A 204 -6.58 -3.66 20.64
C LYS A 204 -7.96 -4.08 20.18
N PHE A 205 -8.22 -3.96 18.89
CA PHE A 205 -9.54 -4.18 18.31
C PHE A 205 -9.45 -5.18 17.16
N THR A 206 -10.57 -5.84 16.88
CA THR A 206 -10.64 -6.82 15.80
C THR A 206 -11.16 -6.15 14.55
N ALA A 207 -10.49 -6.39 13.42
CA ALA A 207 -10.92 -5.95 12.10
C ALA A 207 -11.65 -7.06 11.33
N ILE A 208 -11.74 -8.28 11.86
CA ILE A 208 -12.57 -9.36 11.32
C ILE A 208 -13.37 -10.00 12.46
N PRO A 209 -14.55 -10.60 12.21
CA PRO A 209 -15.23 -11.38 13.24
C PRO A 209 -14.33 -12.54 13.70
N ARG A 210 -14.10 -12.68 15.01
CA ARG A 210 -13.28 -13.76 15.58
C ARG A 210 -14.05 -15.08 15.55
N THR A 211 -15.33 -15.01 15.91
CA THR A 211 -16.32 -16.09 15.87
C THR A 211 -17.66 -15.50 15.43
N ASP A 212 -18.69 -16.34 15.28
CA ASP A 212 -20.06 -15.87 14.99
C ASP A 212 -20.68 -15.06 16.15
N ASP A 213 -20.08 -15.09 17.34
CA ASP A 213 -20.53 -14.24 18.46
C ASP A 213 -20.28 -12.75 18.18
N ASP A 214 -19.30 -12.44 17.32
CA ASP A 214 -18.96 -11.06 16.92
C ASP A 214 -19.94 -10.48 15.88
N LEU A 215 -20.87 -11.29 15.35
CA LEU A 215 -21.90 -10.84 14.41
C LEU A 215 -23.04 -10.08 15.12
N THR A 216 -23.05 -10.06 16.45
CA THR A 216 -24.08 -9.42 17.26
C THR A 216 -23.50 -8.78 18.53
N PRO A 217 -24.03 -7.65 18.98
CA PRO A 217 -25.09 -6.84 18.36
C PRO A 217 -24.61 -6.13 17.08
N ASP A 218 -25.56 -5.59 16.31
CA ASP A 218 -25.31 -4.95 15.01
C ASP A 218 -24.19 -3.89 15.04
N ASP A 219 -24.20 -3.03 16.07
CA ASP A 219 -23.18 -1.99 16.26
C ASP A 219 -21.79 -2.55 16.59
N HIS A 220 -21.70 -3.77 17.15
CA HIS A 220 -20.42 -4.44 17.36
C HIS A 220 -19.83 -4.90 16.03
N LEU A 221 -20.64 -5.54 15.18
CA LEU A 221 -20.21 -5.94 13.85
C LEU A 221 -19.82 -4.72 13.00
N GLN A 222 -20.59 -3.64 13.07
CA GLN A 222 -20.23 -2.38 12.40
C GLN A 222 -18.92 -1.80 12.93
N ALA A 223 -18.62 -1.91 14.23
CA ALA A 223 -17.33 -1.46 14.79
C ALA A 223 -16.15 -2.29 14.27
N ILE A 224 -16.35 -3.58 14.02
CA ILE A 224 -15.35 -4.47 13.41
C ILE A 224 -15.09 -4.04 11.97
N VAL A 225 -16.15 -3.81 11.18
CA VAL A 225 -16.06 -3.34 9.80
C VAL A 225 -15.38 -1.97 9.76
N ASN A 226 -15.77 -1.04 10.62
CA ASN A 226 -15.10 0.26 10.72
C ASN A 226 -13.61 0.10 11.09
N THR A 227 -13.25 -0.85 11.96
CA THR A 227 -11.84 -1.13 12.26
C THR A 227 -11.10 -1.61 11.01
N ALA A 228 -11.71 -2.48 10.20
CA ALA A 228 -11.16 -2.93 8.92
C ALA A 228 -10.96 -1.78 7.92
N MET A 229 -11.98 -0.92 7.79
CA MET A 229 -11.97 0.26 6.92
C MET A 229 -10.82 1.23 7.24
N TRP A 230 -10.44 1.33 8.52
CA TRP A 230 -9.29 2.13 8.95
C TRP A 230 -7.99 1.34 8.90
N HIS A 231 -8.03 -0.01 8.94
CA HIS A 231 -6.86 -0.86 8.86
C HIS A 231 -6.30 -0.98 7.44
N MET A 232 -7.15 -1.20 6.44
CA MET A 232 -6.75 -1.32 5.02
C MET A 232 -5.84 -0.17 4.55
N PRO A 233 -6.24 1.12 4.63
CA PRO A 233 -5.36 2.21 4.22
C PRO A 233 -4.13 2.36 5.11
N THR A 234 -4.17 1.86 6.35
CA THR A 234 -3.03 1.90 7.28
C THR A 234 -1.89 0.98 6.83
N ILE A 235 -2.20 -0.16 6.23
CA ILE A 235 -1.21 -1.07 5.61
C ILE A 235 -0.71 -0.49 4.29
N GLU A 236 -1.63 -0.08 3.43
CA GLU A 236 -1.38 0.36 2.06
C GLU A 236 -0.57 1.67 1.98
N GLN A 237 -0.75 2.59 2.95
CA GLN A 237 0.15 3.75 3.07
C GLN A 237 1.60 3.36 3.37
N GLY A 238 1.80 2.18 3.97
CA GLY A 238 3.09 1.55 4.19
C GLY A 238 3.77 1.19 2.87
N GLY A 239 3.11 0.40 2.01
CA GLY A 239 3.59 0.06 0.66
C GLY A 239 3.85 1.30 -0.19
N ASN A 240 2.87 2.22 -0.23
CA ASN A 240 2.94 3.52 -0.90
C ASN A 240 4.20 4.33 -0.53
N SER A 241 4.66 4.28 0.73
CA SER A 241 5.88 4.97 1.19
C SER A 241 7.15 4.11 1.03
N LEU A 242 7.06 2.80 1.26
CA LEU A 242 8.18 1.88 1.31
C LEU A 242 8.86 1.74 -0.06
N TYR A 243 8.07 1.48 -1.11
CA TYR A 243 8.57 1.27 -2.46
C TYR A 243 9.37 2.46 -3.03
N PRO A 244 8.85 3.71 -3.05
CA PRO A 244 9.63 4.84 -3.55
C PRO A 244 10.87 5.14 -2.68
N SER A 245 10.81 4.86 -1.38
CA SER A 245 11.97 5.01 -0.49
C SER A 245 13.06 3.98 -0.80
N MET A 246 12.69 2.71 -1.02
CA MET A 246 13.62 1.65 -1.44
C MET A 246 14.14 1.86 -2.86
N ALA A 247 13.32 2.36 -3.78
CA ALA A 247 13.70 2.65 -5.16
C ALA A 247 14.91 3.61 -5.23
N GLN A 248 14.98 4.59 -4.34
CA GLN A 248 16.12 5.52 -4.25
C GLN A 248 17.43 4.82 -3.85
N ARG A 249 17.36 3.63 -3.22
CA ARG A 249 18.50 2.84 -2.76
C ARG A 249 18.96 1.80 -3.78
N ALA A 250 18.15 1.50 -4.80
CA ALA A 250 18.47 0.52 -5.84
C ALA A 250 19.65 0.96 -6.71
N SER A 251 20.55 0.03 -7.01
CA SER A 251 21.68 0.24 -7.93
C SER A 251 21.36 -0.20 -9.35
N SER A 252 20.64 -1.32 -9.51
CA SER A 252 20.22 -1.83 -10.80
C SER A 252 19.04 -1.05 -11.35
N VAL A 253 19.13 -0.66 -12.63
CA VAL A 253 18.00 -0.04 -13.35
C VAL A 253 16.82 -1.01 -13.46
N GLU A 254 17.09 -2.32 -13.53
CA GLU A 254 16.04 -3.35 -13.57
C GLU A 254 15.33 -3.46 -12.21
N VAL A 255 16.07 -3.47 -11.10
CA VAL A 255 15.48 -3.46 -9.75
C VAL A 255 14.75 -2.16 -9.46
N LEU A 256 15.33 -1.01 -9.85
CA LEU A 256 14.64 0.27 -9.80
C LEU A 256 13.32 0.21 -10.55
N ARG A 257 13.32 -0.35 -11.77
CA ARG A 257 12.11 -0.51 -12.58
C ARG A 257 11.06 -1.36 -11.86
N ILE A 258 11.45 -2.45 -11.19
CA ILE A 258 10.51 -3.27 -10.41
C ILE A 258 9.87 -2.44 -9.30
N LEU A 259 10.70 -1.80 -8.46
CA LEU A 259 10.23 -1.03 -7.30
C LEU A 259 9.33 0.14 -7.70
N ILE A 260 9.63 0.86 -8.78
CA ILE A 260 8.79 1.96 -9.28
C ILE A 260 7.62 1.50 -10.15
N SER A 261 7.47 0.21 -10.41
CA SER A 261 6.31 -0.34 -11.11
C SER A 261 5.29 -0.93 -10.12
N ILE A 262 5.76 -1.59 -9.07
CA ILE A 262 4.90 -2.08 -7.98
C ILE A 262 4.49 -0.91 -7.05
N GLY A 263 5.40 -0.04 -6.64
CA GLY A 263 5.02 1.06 -5.73
C GLY A 263 3.80 1.92 -6.15
N PRO A 264 3.61 2.23 -7.44
CA PRO A 264 2.38 2.89 -7.90
C PRO A 264 1.09 2.07 -7.79
N THR A 265 1.12 0.74 -7.81
CA THR A 265 -0.09 -0.09 -7.58
C THR A 265 -0.53 0.02 -6.12
N GLU A 266 0.41 -0.07 -5.16
CA GLU A 266 0.18 0.25 -3.73
C GLU A 266 -0.40 1.67 -3.53
N THR A 267 0.01 2.62 -4.37
CA THR A 267 -0.53 3.99 -4.31
C THR A 267 -1.99 4.02 -4.77
N MET A 268 -2.37 3.21 -5.77
CA MET A 268 -3.75 3.07 -6.22
C MET A 268 -4.60 2.42 -5.13
N HIS A 269 -4.11 1.31 -4.54
CA HIS A 269 -4.75 0.65 -3.41
C HIS A 269 -4.98 1.63 -2.25
N PHE A 270 -3.92 2.29 -1.76
CA PHE A 270 -4.04 3.29 -0.70
C PHE A 270 -5.07 4.38 -1.03
N GLN A 271 -5.10 4.89 -2.27
CA GLN A 271 -6.07 5.91 -2.66
C GLN A 271 -7.52 5.40 -2.61
N THR A 272 -7.77 4.17 -3.04
CA THR A 272 -9.09 3.53 -2.95
C THR A 272 -9.56 3.44 -1.50
N TRP A 273 -8.72 2.89 -0.61
CA TRP A 273 -9.10 2.67 0.78
C TRP A 273 -9.17 3.95 1.61
N SER A 274 -8.27 4.90 1.35
CA SER A 274 -8.23 6.17 2.08
C SER A 274 -9.40 7.10 1.76
N ASP A 275 -9.97 6.99 0.56
CA ASP A 275 -11.22 7.67 0.17
C ASP A 275 -12.38 7.16 1.04
N LEU A 276 -12.55 5.85 1.07
CA LEU A 276 -13.69 5.18 1.72
C LEU A 276 -13.61 5.16 3.25
N ALA A 277 -12.40 5.21 3.84
CA ALA A 277 -12.23 5.16 5.30
C ALA A 277 -12.96 6.30 6.03
N GLY A 278 -13.12 7.46 5.38
CA GLY A 278 -13.85 8.60 5.95
C GLY A 278 -15.36 8.37 6.07
N ASP A 279 -15.91 7.45 5.28
CA ASP A 279 -17.36 7.23 5.17
C ASP A 279 -17.91 6.21 6.19
N THR A 280 -17.04 5.66 7.05
CA THR A 280 -17.45 4.78 8.14
C THR A 280 -18.47 5.48 9.06
N PRO A 281 -19.59 4.84 9.42
CA PRO A 281 -20.59 5.45 10.29
C PRO A 281 -20.05 5.71 11.70
N ALA A 282 -20.44 6.85 12.27
CA ALA A 282 -20.14 7.18 13.66
C ALA A 282 -21.01 6.33 14.61
N ILE A 283 -20.35 5.55 15.47
CA ILE A 283 -20.99 4.60 16.39
C ILE A 283 -20.14 4.39 17.65
N THR A 284 -20.72 3.80 18.68
CA THR A 284 -19.99 3.28 19.84
C THR A 284 -20.28 1.80 19.97
N ASP A 285 -19.23 0.97 19.92
CA ASP A 285 -19.33 -0.47 20.12
C ASP A 285 -19.87 -0.77 21.53
N PRO A 286 -21.04 -1.43 21.67
CA PRO A 286 -21.64 -1.72 22.96
C PRO A 286 -20.90 -2.79 23.77
N THR A 287 -19.96 -3.53 23.16
CA THR A 287 -19.24 -4.64 23.80
C THR A 287 -17.95 -4.20 24.49
N ASN A 288 -17.30 -3.16 23.96
CA ASN A 288 -15.97 -2.73 24.40
C ASN A 288 -15.81 -1.20 24.52
N GLY A 289 -16.78 -0.41 24.07
CA GLY A 289 -16.78 1.05 24.14
C GLY A 289 -15.95 1.76 23.09
N LEU A 290 -15.39 1.05 22.09
CA LEU A 290 -14.71 1.65 20.95
C LEU A 290 -15.65 2.63 20.24
N THR A 291 -15.23 3.89 20.10
CA THR A 291 -16.04 4.92 19.44
C THR A 291 -15.41 5.32 18.11
N PHE A 292 -16.25 5.36 17.07
CA PHE A 292 -15.97 5.99 15.78
C PHE A 292 -16.66 7.34 15.74
N VAL A 293 -15.88 8.39 15.46
CA VAL A 293 -16.37 9.77 15.44
C VAL A 293 -16.85 10.17 14.04
N ASP A 294 -17.78 11.13 14.00
CA ASP A 294 -18.11 11.85 12.77
C ASP A 294 -17.02 12.90 12.47
N LEU A 295 -16.22 12.65 11.45
CA LEU A 295 -15.11 13.51 11.04
C LEU A 295 -15.56 14.88 10.50
N ASN A 296 -16.81 15.03 10.09
CA ASN A 296 -17.36 16.27 9.57
C ASN A 296 -18.04 17.13 10.65
N SER A 297 -18.12 16.65 11.90
CA SER A 297 -18.76 17.35 13.02
C SER A 297 -17.75 17.80 14.10
N PRO A 298 -18.00 18.93 14.81
CA PRO A 298 -17.13 19.38 15.89
C PRO A 298 -16.90 18.31 16.98
N PRO A 299 -15.67 18.20 17.54
CA PRO A 299 -14.52 19.09 17.37
C PRO A 299 -13.69 18.83 16.11
N PHE A 300 -14.09 17.86 15.28
CA PHE A 300 -13.51 17.60 13.96
C PHE A 300 -14.12 18.56 12.92
N GLY A 301 -13.90 18.29 11.64
CA GLY A 301 -14.28 19.13 10.51
C GLY A 301 -13.17 20.06 10.03
N GLY A 302 -13.51 20.94 9.08
CA GLY A 302 -12.54 21.74 8.35
C GLY A 302 -11.71 20.91 7.36
N GLU A 303 -10.73 21.55 6.72
CA GLU A 303 -9.91 20.93 5.67
C GLU A 303 -9.12 19.71 6.17
N THR A 304 -8.78 19.67 7.46
CA THR A 304 -7.98 18.58 8.04
C THR A 304 -8.74 17.25 8.17
N PHE A 305 -10.06 17.29 8.37
CA PHE A 305 -10.86 16.10 8.69
C PHE A 305 -12.02 15.84 7.72
N THR A 306 -12.36 16.79 6.84
CA THR A 306 -13.48 16.58 5.93
C THR A 306 -13.25 15.40 5.00
N THR A 307 -14.28 14.56 4.85
CA THR A 307 -14.21 13.32 4.09
C THR A 307 -14.21 13.54 2.58
N SER A 308 -14.68 14.71 2.11
CA SER A 308 -14.76 15.04 0.68
C SER A 308 -13.45 15.47 0.03
N LEU A 309 -12.42 15.79 0.82
CA LEU A 309 -11.08 16.05 0.30
C LEU A 309 -10.38 14.72 0.24
N ILE A 310 -10.03 14.26 -0.96
CA ILE A 310 -9.44 12.91 -1.15
C ILE A 310 -7.99 13.02 -1.63
N MET A 311 -7.66 14.06 -2.39
CA MET A 311 -6.32 14.33 -2.89
C MET A 311 -5.41 14.88 -1.77
N PRO A 312 -4.11 14.55 -1.77
CA PRO A 312 -3.19 15.04 -0.75
C PRO A 312 -2.95 16.55 -0.87
N GLU A 313 -2.95 17.25 0.26
CA GLU A 313 -2.62 18.67 0.31
C GLU A 313 -1.12 18.89 0.02
N PRO A 314 -0.74 19.92 -0.77
CA PRO A 314 0.66 20.28 -0.98
C PRO A 314 1.37 20.56 0.34
N CYS A 315 2.61 20.13 0.49
CA CYS A 315 3.39 20.35 1.71
C CYS A 315 4.86 20.72 1.42
N PRO A 316 5.60 21.19 2.43
CA PRO A 316 7.04 21.38 2.31
C PRO A 316 7.75 20.06 2.01
N PHE A 317 8.63 20.06 1.02
CA PHE A 317 9.41 18.87 0.62
C PHE A 317 10.86 19.27 0.32
N LEU A 318 11.81 18.46 0.78
CA LEU A 318 13.27 18.66 0.72
C LEU A 318 13.80 19.91 1.45
N SER A 319 13.13 21.05 1.33
CA SER A 319 13.49 22.33 1.93
C SER A 319 12.31 23.29 1.95
N ARG A 320 12.09 23.96 3.08
CA ARG A 320 11.07 25.03 3.23
C ARG A 320 11.36 26.28 2.39
N LYS A 321 12.50 26.34 1.68
CA LYS A 321 12.83 27.42 0.74
C LYS A 321 12.22 27.21 -0.66
N LEU A 322 11.73 26.01 -0.94
CA LEU A 322 11.05 25.67 -2.18
C LEU A 322 9.53 25.85 -2.02
N PRO A 323 8.77 26.04 -3.11
CA PRO A 323 7.31 25.99 -3.07
C PRO A 323 6.81 24.64 -2.53
N VAL A 324 5.63 24.65 -1.89
CA VAL A 324 4.94 23.42 -1.49
C VAL A 324 4.56 22.57 -2.70
N VAL A 325 4.51 21.25 -2.53
CA VAL A 325 4.21 20.29 -3.59
C VAL A 325 3.42 19.10 -3.03
N SER A 326 2.52 18.56 -3.84
CA SER A 326 1.77 17.35 -3.53
C SER A 326 2.64 16.12 -3.79
N ILE A 327 2.83 15.29 -2.76
CA ILE A 327 3.73 14.12 -2.77
C ILE A 327 3.17 13.00 -1.90
N ILE A 328 3.69 11.80 -2.11
CA ILE A 328 3.68 10.73 -1.11
C ILE A 328 4.60 11.13 0.04
N ARG A 329 4.20 10.83 1.28
CA ARG A 329 4.98 11.20 2.48
C ARG A 329 4.79 10.19 3.62
N PRO A 330 5.89 9.67 4.22
CA PRO A 330 7.30 9.98 3.95
C PRO A 330 7.87 9.34 2.69
N THR A 331 9.00 9.85 2.20
CA THR A 331 9.84 9.19 1.17
C THR A 331 11.33 9.22 1.50
N GLU A 332 11.72 9.68 2.69
CA GLU A 332 13.10 9.57 3.16
C GLU A 332 13.51 8.12 3.40
N THR A 333 14.77 7.83 3.11
CA THR A 333 15.23 6.45 2.92
C THR A 333 15.91 5.83 4.13
N GLU A 334 16.30 6.63 5.13
CA GLU A 334 17.06 6.16 6.28
C GLU A 334 16.18 5.35 7.22
N GLY A 335 16.50 4.06 7.36
CA GLY A 335 15.78 3.17 8.27
C GLY A 335 14.36 2.81 7.82
N VAL A 336 14.03 2.98 6.53
CA VAL A 336 12.65 2.81 6.04
C VAL A 336 12.15 1.37 6.20
N ALA A 337 13.00 0.37 5.96
CA ALA A 337 12.60 -1.03 6.08
C ALA A 337 12.39 -1.42 7.56
N MET A 338 13.30 -1.00 8.44
CA MET A 338 13.14 -1.18 9.89
C MET A 338 11.94 -0.38 10.43
N GLY A 339 11.68 0.80 9.87
CA GLY A 339 10.51 1.62 10.19
C GLY A 339 9.20 0.92 9.84
N ALA A 340 9.10 0.35 8.63
CA ALA A 340 7.94 -0.43 8.20
C ALA A 340 7.73 -1.66 9.11
N LEU A 341 8.78 -2.43 9.39
CA LEU A 341 8.69 -3.57 10.30
C LEU A 341 8.24 -3.16 11.72
N LYS A 342 8.79 -2.05 12.24
CA LYS A 342 8.39 -1.52 13.55
C LYS A 342 6.92 -1.10 13.55
N PHE A 343 6.49 -0.40 12.51
CA PHE A 343 5.10 0.05 12.36
C PHE A 343 4.11 -1.13 12.37
N LEU A 344 4.35 -2.15 11.54
CA LEU A 344 3.51 -3.35 11.49
C LEU A 344 3.53 -4.13 12.83
N THR A 345 4.68 -4.16 13.50
CA THR A 345 4.81 -4.80 14.83
C THR A 345 4.03 -4.04 15.90
N ASP A 346 4.17 -2.71 15.94
CA ASP A 346 3.51 -1.85 16.95
C ASP A 346 2.00 -1.84 16.80
N MET A 347 1.50 -2.01 15.56
CA MET A 347 0.07 -2.16 15.27
C MET A 347 -0.52 -3.46 15.81
N GLY A 348 0.31 -4.44 16.17
CA GLY A 348 -0.13 -5.73 16.69
C GLY A 348 -0.27 -6.83 15.65
N LEU A 349 0.08 -6.55 14.38
CA LEU A 349 -0.08 -7.49 13.27
C LEU A 349 0.65 -8.82 13.48
N PHE A 350 1.69 -8.83 14.31
CA PHE A 350 2.50 -10.01 14.63
C PHE A 350 2.34 -10.49 16.08
N ILE A 351 1.29 -10.08 16.80
CA ILE A 351 1.00 -10.60 18.14
C ILE A 351 0.81 -12.11 18.05
N GLY A 352 1.60 -12.84 18.85
CA GLY A 352 1.64 -14.31 18.86
C GLY A 352 2.77 -14.92 18.03
N GLN A 353 3.47 -14.13 17.21
CA GLN A 353 4.58 -14.65 16.40
C GLN A 353 5.79 -15.08 17.23
N SER A 354 6.55 -16.02 16.68
CA SER A 354 7.74 -16.55 17.34
C SER A 354 8.91 -15.56 17.36
N PRO A 355 9.84 -15.65 18.33
CA PRO A 355 11.08 -14.86 18.29
C PRO A 355 11.88 -15.04 16.99
N ALA A 356 11.88 -16.24 16.41
CA ALA A 356 12.57 -16.56 15.16
C ALA A 356 11.97 -15.81 13.95
N PHE A 357 10.66 -15.56 13.94
CA PHE A 357 10.01 -14.70 12.95
C PHE A 357 10.59 -13.28 13.00
N PHE A 358 10.62 -12.68 14.19
CA PHE A 358 11.16 -11.32 14.37
C PHE A 358 12.66 -11.24 14.05
N GLU A 359 13.43 -12.29 14.36
CA GLU A 359 14.84 -12.34 13.97
C GLU A 359 15.01 -12.35 12.45
N LEU A 360 14.21 -13.14 11.71
CA LEU A 360 14.26 -13.14 10.25
C LEU A 360 13.87 -11.78 9.67
N MET A 361 12.72 -11.24 10.08
CA MET A 361 12.23 -9.96 9.56
C MET A 361 13.19 -8.81 9.84
N LYS A 362 13.79 -8.76 11.04
CA LYS A 362 14.80 -7.74 11.37
C LYS A 362 16.05 -7.87 10.51
N ARG A 363 16.50 -9.09 10.19
CA ARG A 363 17.63 -9.30 9.27
C ARG A 363 17.31 -8.78 7.87
N LEU A 364 16.15 -9.15 7.32
CA LEU A 364 15.72 -8.68 5.99
C LEU A 364 15.62 -7.15 5.93
N ALA A 365 14.98 -6.55 6.93
CA ALA A 365 14.85 -5.09 7.02
C ALA A 365 16.22 -4.39 7.16
N THR A 366 17.10 -4.90 8.03
CA THR A 366 18.44 -4.34 8.22
C THR A 366 19.29 -4.43 6.94
N ASP A 367 19.23 -5.54 6.22
CA ASP A 367 19.96 -5.70 4.96
C ASP A 367 19.44 -4.73 3.89
N ALA A 368 18.11 -4.53 3.79
CA ALA A 368 17.51 -3.55 2.89
C ALA A 368 17.89 -2.10 3.24
N ASP A 369 17.87 -1.73 4.53
CA ASP A 369 18.31 -0.42 5.00
C ASP A 369 19.82 -0.18 4.81
N HIS A 370 20.62 -1.24 4.70
CA HIS A 370 22.04 -1.14 4.35
C HIS A 370 22.33 -1.07 2.85
N ALA A 371 21.36 -1.37 1.98
CA ALA A 371 21.53 -1.24 0.53
C ALA A 371 21.86 0.23 0.18
N ARG A 372 22.82 0.45 -0.72
CA ARG A 372 23.25 1.79 -1.14
C ARG A 372 23.34 1.85 -2.66
N ARG A 373 22.83 2.95 -3.22
CA ARG A 373 22.98 3.23 -4.63
C ARG A 373 24.44 3.53 -4.97
N GLY A 374 25.01 2.77 -5.91
CA GLY A 374 26.30 3.10 -6.55
C GLY A 374 27.57 2.73 -5.79
N VAL A 375 27.56 1.70 -4.93
CA VAL A 375 28.78 1.27 -4.22
C VAL A 375 29.00 -0.24 -4.36
N ASP A 376 29.25 -0.69 -5.58
CA ASP A 376 30.05 -1.90 -5.83
C ASP A 376 31.33 -1.43 -6.56
N HIS A 377 32.40 -1.22 -5.78
CA HIS A 377 33.76 -1.08 -6.29
C HIS A 377 34.57 -2.32 -5.92
#